data_AF-A0AAW9YE44-F1
#
_entry.id   AF-A0AAW9YE44-F1
#
_cell.length_a   1.000
_cell.length_b   1.000
_cell.length_c   1.000
_cell.angle_alpha   90.00
_cell.angle_beta   90.00
_cell.angle_gamma   90.00
#
_symmetry.space_group_name_H-M   'P 1'
#
loop_
_entity.id
_entity.type
_entity.pdbx_description
1 polymer ?
#
loop_
_entity_poly.entity_id
_entity_poly.type
_entity_poly.pdbx_seq_one_letter_code
_entity_poly.pdbx_strand_id
1 'polypeptide(L)'
;MNKLLISSVTTLFCCNVLAYGEAGQWSSRKTQDGIEYAAVIDDQNKLIISCDNNGKDIAMYATIKGVQVGTDVYDRTFDIKTSESYYFTPYVINGDSSISNFFKLWDEIRSGHSIMLDQRGPELPTANASQVLPARDSSEFICLTKGIKNKDYQAPAQVTHTKVGNEHRYSVVADDKHALYFSCDNTNKMTMRAILDGDKYDVEKDSFYVSVGDKAEPASVITNNKTYLDKFWDGLRENKTLYLISQPDNITYVLTPQGGASALPDRTSSDFTCLTADTISHKKNDALLAQQGPTTASTFSVNVRPIIPNKGLPSKVITVVSHSDRVKITKAVVNRGQCQVKSISPLPLTLAFGKELMLYTGYDCNVLELNLSTTNGDVEYQFQPQN
;
A
#
# COMPACT_ATOMS: atom_id res chain seq x y z
N MET A 1 19.50 -28.48 -80.47
CA MET A 1 18.63 -28.09 -79.33
C MET A 1 19.52 -27.63 -78.19
N ASN A 2 19.62 -26.31 -78.00
CA ASN A 2 20.40 -25.67 -76.94
C ASN A 2 19.70 -25.86 -75.59
N LYS A 3 20.43 -26.30 -74.56
CA LYS A 3 20.02 -26.15 -73.16
C LYS A 3 21.00 -25.21 -72.46
N LEU A 4 20.55 -23.99 -72.20
CA LEU A 4 21.22 -23.05 -71.31
C LEU A 4 21.08 -23.54 -69.86
N LEU A 5 22.19 -23.60 -69.14
CA LEU A 5 22.25 -23.66 -67.68
C LEU A 5 22.16 -22.23 -67.15
N ILE A 6 21.10 -21.92 -66.41
CA ILE A 6 20.97 -20.68 -65.66
C ILE A 6 21.58 -20.91 -64.28
N SER A 7 22.70 -20.24 -64.00
CA SER A 7 23.31 -20.17 -62.67
C SER A 7 22.65 -19.04 -61.88
N SER A 8 21.84 -19.40 -60.87
CA SER A 8 21.28 -18.44 -59.90
C SER A 8 22.36 -18.04 -58.90
N VAL A 9 22.81 -16.79 -58.97
CA VAL A 9 23.63 -16.14 -57.94
C VAL A 9 22.71 -15.75 -56.78
N THR A 10 22.87 -16.40 -55.63
CA THR A 10 22.17 -16.05 -54.40
C THR A 10 22.96 -14.93 -53.71
N THR A 11 22.51 -13.69 -53.86
CA THR A 11 23.06 -12.54 -53.14
C THR A 11 22.66 -12.66 -51.66
N LEU A 12 23.60 -13.04 -50.79
CA LEU A 12 23.43 -12.94 -49.35
C LEU A 12 23.28 -11.45 -49.00
N PHE A 13 22.05 -11.02 -48.73
CA PHE A 13 21.80 -9.79 -47.99
C PHE A 13 22.24 -10.04 -46.54
N CYS A 14 23.44 -9.57 -46.17
CA CYS A 14 23.84 -9.46 -44.78
C CYS A 14 22.94 -8.42 -44.11
N CYS A 15 21.83 -8.85 -43.51
CA CYS A 15 21.17 -8.05 -42.48
C CYS A 15 22.18 -7.88 -41.35
N ASN A 16 22.71 -6.67 -41.15
CA ASN A 16 23.49 -6.34 -39.96
C ASN A 16 22.56 -6.50 -38.74
N VAL A 17 22.59 -7.67 -38.10
CA VAL A 17 21.97 -7.85 -36.80
C VAL A 17 22.89 -7.14 -35.82
N LEU A 18 22.54 -5.90 -35.47
CA LEU A 18 23.29 -5.11 -34.49
C LEU A 18 23.28 -5.87 -33.16
N ALA A 19 24.47 -6.12 -32.62
CA ALA A 19 24.60 -6.83 -31.35
C ALA A 19 24.19 -5.90 -30.21
N TYR A 20 23.43 -6.42 -29.25
CA TYR A 20 23.11 -5.66 -28.04
C TYR A 20 24.40 -5.25 -27.32
N GLY A 21 24.50 -3.95 -27.01
CA GLY A 21 25.65 -3.38 -26.30
C GLY A 21 26.84 -3.00 -27.19
N GLU A 22 26.69 -2.99 -28.52
CA GLU A 22 27.73 -2.51 -29.43
C GLU A 22 28.00 -1.01 -29.19
N ALA A 23 29.29 -0.66 -29.11
CA ALA A 23 29.76 0.69 -28.83
C ALA A 23 29.40 1.69 -29.94
N GLY A 24 29.08 2.92 -29.56
CA GLY A 24 28.80 4.03 -30.47
C GLY A 24 27.35 4.14 -30.95
N GLN A 25 26.44 3.30 -30.46
CA GLN A 25 25.03 3.33 -30.87
C GLN A 25 24.07 2.89 -29.77
N TRP A 26 22.78 3.12 -30.01
CA TRP A 26 21.71 2.48 -29.26
C TRP A 26 21.46 1.05 -29.75
N SER A 27 21.06 0.18 -28.83
CA SER A 27 20.63 -1.19 -29.12
C SER A 27 19.54 -1.64 -28.12
N SER A 28 18.77 -2.67 -28.45
CA SER A 28 17.76 -3.23 -27.56
C SER A 28 17.81 -4.76 -27.51
N ARG A 29 17.34 -5.33 -26.40
CA ARG A 29 17.14 -6.78 -26.25
C ARG A 29 15.87 -7.07 -25.48
N LYS A 30 15.22 -8.18 -25.83
CA LYS A 30 14.16 -8.76 -25.01
C LYS A 30 14.80 -9.49 -23.83
N THR A 31 14.24 -9.31 -22.65
CA THR A 31 14.58 -10.07 -21.45
C THR A 31 13.38 -10.94 -21.06
N GLN A 32 13.55 -11.77 -20.02
CA GLN A 32 12.43 -12.53 -19.48
C GLN A 32 11.32 -11.60 -18.93
N ASP A 33 11.73 -10.45 -18.38
CA ASP A 33 10.85 -9.56 -17.63
C ASP A 33 10.48 -8.29 -18.38
N GLY A 34 10.95 -8.08 -19.62
CA GLY A 34 10.74 -6.83 -20.33
C GLY A 34 11.59 -6.64 -21.59
N ILE A 35 11.92 -5.38 -21.85
CA ILE A 35 12.86 -4.95 -22.89
C ILE A 35 13.87 -4.01 -22.26
N GLU A 36 15.15 -4.21 -22.60
CA GLU A 36 16.23 -3.30 -22.22
C GLU A 36 16.76 -2.57 -23.44
N TYR A 37 17.01 -1.27 -23.26
CA TYR A 37 17.60 -0.36 -24.23
C TYR A 37 18.95 0.08 -23.70
N ALA A 38 20.00 -0.01 -24.50
CA ALA A 38 21.36 0.33 -24.10
C ALA A 38 21.99 1.34 -25.05
N ALA A 39 22.60 2.37 -24.48
CA ALA A 39 23.51 3.29 -25.15
C ALA A 39 24.92 3.04 -24.61
N VAL A 40 25.82 2.54 -25.45
CA VAL A 40 27.17 2.13 -25.02
C VAL A 40 28.21 3.00 -25.72
N ILE A 41 29.11 3.59 -24.95
CA ILE A 41 30.34 4.22 -25.49
C ILE A 41 31.47 3.20 -25.40
N ASP A 42 31.66 2.62 -24.22
CA ASP A 42 32.61 1.57 -23.89
C ASP A 42 32.17 0.84 -22.61
N ASP A 43 32.98 -0.10 -22.12
CA ASP A 43 32.68 -0.83 -20.88
C ASP A 43 32.65 0.05 -19.62
N GLN A 44 33.25 1.24 -19.68
CA GLN A 44 33.32 2.19 -18.56
C GLN A 44 32.20 3.21 -18.59
N ASN A 45 31.52 3.38 -19.74
CA ASN A 45 30.54 4.43 -19.96
C ASN A 45 29.36 3.92 -20.79
N LYS A 46 28.22 3.68 -20.11
CA LYS A 46 26.99 3.22 -20.75
C LYS A 46 25.76 3.60 -19.93
N LEU A 47 24.61 3.66 -20.60
CA LEU A 47 23.28 3.78 -20.01
C LEU A 47 22.43 2.59 -20.43
N ILE A 48 21.71 2.01 -19.49
CA ILE A 48 20.72 0.95 -19.71
C ILE A 48 19.39 1.45 -19.15
N ILE A 49 18.34 1.39 -19.97
CA ILE A 49 16.95 1.64 -19.57
C ILE A 49 16.22 0.31 -19.70
N SER A 50 15.66 -0.19 -18.60
CA SER A 50 14.85 -1.41 -18.56
C SER A 50 13.39 -1.04 -18.36
N CYS A 51 12.53 -1.57 -19.22
CA CYS A 51 11.09 -1.45 -19.12
C CYS A 51 10.47 -2.82 -18.94
N ASP A 52 9.67 -3.00 -17.89
CA ASP A 52 9.07 -4.30 -17.60
C ASP A 52 7.89 -4.62 -18.53
N ASN A 53 7.56 -5.92 -18.62
CA ASN A 53 6.41 -6.41 -19.38
C ASN A 53 5.07 -6.07 -18.71
N ASN A 54 5.09 -5.71 -17.43
CA ASN A 54 3.87 -5.42 -16.69
C ASN A 54 3.40 -3.96 -16.94
N GLY A 55 4.29 -3.11 -17.49
CA GLY A 55 4.07 -1.71 -17.84
C GLY A 55 4.08 -0.74 -16.67
N LYS A 56 4.50 -1.15 -15.47
CA LYS A 56 4.36 -0.37 -14.22
C LYS A 56 5.66 0.30 -13.83
N ASP A 57 6.80 -0.38 -13.96
CA ASP A 57 8.08 0.12 -13.50
C ASP A 57 9.09 0.33 -14.63
N ILE A 58 10.06 1.20 -14.35
CA ILE A 58 11.28 1.34 -15.14
C ILE A 58 12.47 1.24 -14.21
N ALA A 59 13.58 0.74 -14.74
CA ALA A 59 14.87 0.84 -14.08
C ALA A 59 15.88 1.52 -15.02
N MET A 60 16.76 2.33 -14.47
CA MET A 60 17.91 2.82 -15.22
C MET A 60 19.20 2.56 -14.48
N TYR A 61 20.17 2.07 -15.21
CA TYR A 61 21.51 1.81 -14.72
C TYR A 61 22.49 2.55 -15.62
N ALA A 62 23.43 3.27 -15.02
CA ALA A 62 24.54 3.85 -15.75
C ALA A 62 25.86 3.30 -15.23
N THR A 63 26.84 3.21 -16.11
CA THR A 63 28.25 3.10 -15.74
C THR A 63 28.90 4.41 -16.14
N ILE A 64 29.57 5.09 -15.20
CA ILE A 64 30.25 6.36 -15.44
C ILE A 64 31.70 6.19 -14.97
N LYS A 65 32.66 6.23 -15.90
CA LYS A 65 34.09 5.99 -15.61
C LYS A 65 34.32 4.69 -14.81
N GLY A 66 33.58 3.64 -15.18
CA GLY A 66 33.67 2.31 -14.55
C GLY A 66 32.87 2.14 -13.25
N VAL A 67 32.17 3.18 -12.77
CA VAL A 67 31.34 3.10 -11.56
C VAL A 67 29.87 2.91 -11.93
N GLN A 68 29.25 1.85 -11.42
CA GLN A 68 27.81 1.62 -11.59
C GLN A 68 26.99 2.49 -10.63
N VAL A 69 25.94 3.10 -11.17
CA VAL A 69 24.99 3.99 -10.47
C VAL A 69 23.57 3.75 -11.02
N GLY A 70 22.52 4.11 -10.28
CA GLY A 70 21.13 3.98 -10.75
C GLY A 70 20.20 3.24 -9.81
N THR A 71 19.13 2.66 -10.38
CA THR A 71 18.13 1.87 -9.66
C THR A 71 18.79 0.80 -8.78
N ASP A 72 18.34 0.68 -7.53
CA ASP A 72 18.81 -0.30 -6.53
C ASP A 72 20.33 -0.28 -6.21
N VAL A 73 21.07 0.75 -6.66
CA VAL A 73 22.44 0.99 -6.22
C VAL A 73 22.42 1.93 -5.03
N TYR A 74 22.52 1.37 -3.82
CA TYR A 74 22.48 2.13 -2.57
C TYR A 74 23.48 3.31 -2.57
N ASP A 75 22.99 4.50 -2.22
CA ASP A 75 23.69 5.79 -2.16
C ASP A 75 24.36 6.29 -3.47
N ARG A 76 23.98 5.76 -4.64
CA ARG A 76 24.57 6.16 -5.93
C ARG A 76 23.52 6.42 -7.00
N THR A 77 22.97 7.62 -6.95
CA THR A 77 22.05 8.16 -7.98
C THR A 77 22.83 8.80 -9.14
N PHE A 78 22.11 9.11 -10.22
CA PHE A 78 22.64 9.88 -11.34
C PHE A 78 21.53 10.69 -12.01
N ASP A 79 21.94 11.79 -12.61
CA ASP A 79 21.09 12.71 -13.35
C ASP A 79 21.42 12.65 -14.85
N ILE A 80 20.46 13.08 -15.67
CA ILE A 80 20.64 13.15 -17.12
C ILE A 80 20.45 14.60 -17.57
N LYS A 81 21.44 15.12 -18.29
CA LYS A 81 21.35 16.38 -19.02
C LYS A 81 21.18 16.10 -20.50
N THR A 82 20.20 16.71 -21.13
CA THR A 82 20.10 16.77 -22.59
C THR A 82 20.48 18.17 -23.08
N SER A 83 20.47 18.40 -24.39
CA SER A 83 20.64 19.76 -24.94
C SER A 83 19.49 20.71 -24.58
N GLU A 84 18.31 20.17 -24.24
CA GLU A 84 17.09 20.94 -23.95
C GLU A 84 16.84 21.09 -22.45
N SER A 85 17.11 20.05 -21.68
CA SER A 85 16.56 19.88 -20.34
C SER A 85 17.54 19.23 -19.36
N TYR A 86 17.25 19.35 -18.07
CA TYR A 86 17.94 18.66 -17.00
C TYR A 86 16.96 17.81 -16.20
N TYR A 87 17.28 16.52 -16.05
CA TYR A 87 16.45 15.53 -15.39
C TYR A 87 17.15 14.97 -14.16
N PHE A 88 16.64 15.33 -12.98
CA PHE A 88 17.09 14.76 -11.71
C PHE A 88 16.53 13.35 -11.55
N THR A 89 17.40 12.35 -11.38
CA THR A 89 17.05 10.93 -11.18
C THR A 89 15.83 10.45 -12.00
N PRO A 90 15.89 10.44 -13.35
CA PRO A 90 14.72 10.27 -14.22
C PRO A 90 14.03 8.90 -14.13
N TYR A 91 14.64 7.94 -13.43
CA TYR A 91 14.11 6.60 -13.14
C TYR A 91 13.37 6.51 -11.80
N VAL A 92 13.39 7.58 -10.99
CA VAL A 92 12.58 7.65 -9.77
C VAL A 92 11.18 8.10 -10.15
N ILE A 93 10.27 7.12 -10.25
CA ILE A 93 8.87 7.36 -10.63
C ILE A 93 8.02 7.39 -9.36
N ASN A 94 7.57 8.58 -8.97
CA ASN A 94 6.77 8.82 -7.76
C ASN A 94 5.54 9.73 -8.00
N GLY A 95 5.17 9.96 -9.27
CA GLY A 95 3.96 10.67 -9.67
C GLY A 95 4.00 11.26 -11.08
N ASP A 96 2.94 11.95 -11.49
CA ASP A 96 2.75 12.47 -12.85
C ASP A 96 3.90 13.33 -13.35
N SER A 97 4.51 14.14 -12.48
CA SER A 97 5.63 14.98 -12.88
C SER A 97 6.87 14.16 -13.22
N SER A 98 7.18 13.11 -12.44
CA SER A 98 8.28 12.20 -12.76
C SER A 98 8.01 11.38 -14.03
N ILE A 99 6.77 10.95 -14.27
CA ILE A 99 6.37 10.25 -15.49
C ILE A 99 6.50 11.18 -16.71
N SER A 100 6.00 12.42 -16.59
CA SER A 100 6.13 13.42 -17.65
C SER A 100 7.59 13.72 -17.95
N ASN A 101 8.44 13.83 -16.93
CA ASN A 101 9.87 14.03 -17.10
C ASN A 101 10.54 12.84 -17.81
N PHE A 102 10.20 11.60 -17.43
CA PHE A 102 10.68 10.41 -18.14
C PHE A 102 10.23 10.41 -19.61
N PHE A 103 8.97 10.73 -19.90
CA PHE A 103 8.47 10.78 -21.29
C PHE A 103 9.11 11.88 -22.12
N LYS A 104 9.36 13.06 -21.54
CA LYS A 104 10.10 14.13 -22.22
C LYS A 104 11.53 13.70 -22.51
N LEU A 105 12.21 13.13 -21.51
CA LEU A 105 13.55 12.57 -21.70
C LEU A 105 13.55 11.51 -22.81
N TRP A 106 12.60 10.56 -22.79
CA TRP A 106 12.47 9.52 -23.80
C TRP A 106 12.33 10.12 -25.21
N ASP A 107 11.45 11.11 -25.38
CA ASP A 107 11.24 11.79 -26.67
C ASP A 107 12.48 12.58 -27.12
N GLU A 108 13.20 13.20 -26.18
CA GLU A 108 14.45 13.92 -26.46
C GLU A 108 15.56 12.97 -26.91
N ILE A 109 15.74 11.82 -26.24
CA ILE A 109 16.67 10.76 -26.63
C ILE A 109 16.32 10.28 -28.05
N ARG A 110 15.05 9.97 -28.29
CA ARG A 110 14.56 9.48 -29.59
C ARG A 110 14.79 10.49 -30.70
N SER A 111 14.73 11.78 -30.39
CA SER A 111 14.97 12.87 -31.35
C SER A 111 16.46 13.13 -31.63
N GLY A 112 17.37 12.37 -30.99
CA GLY A 112 18.81 12.44 -31.25
C GLY A 112 19.51 13.60 -30.54
N HIS A 113 18.92 14.17 -29.48
CA HIS A 113 19.60 15.17 -28.67
C HIS A 113 20.83 14.56 -27.95
N SER A 114 21.87 15.36 -27.72
CA SER A 114 23.03 14.94 -26.92
C SER A 114 22.60 14.64 -25.49
N ILE A 115 23.11 13.55 -24.91
CA ILE A 115 22.77 13.09 -23.57
C ILE A 115 24.05 12.95 -22.77
N MET A 116 24.14 13.65 -21.64
CA MET A 116 25.25 13.55 -20.70
C MET A 116 24.77 13.02 -19.35
N LEU A 117 25.53 12.09 -18.79
CA LEU A 117 25.32 11.55 -17.44
C LEU A 117 26.02 12.45 -16.39
N ASP A 118 25.32 12.85 -15.32
CA ASP A 118 25.85 13.61 -14.17
C ASP A 118 26.61 14.92 -14.48
N GLN A 119 26.32 15.55 -15.63
CA GLN A 119 26.99 16.74 -16.18
C GLN A 119 28.52 16.63 -16.39
N ARG A 120 29.13 15.52 -15.97
CA ARG A 120 30.58 15.28 -15.93
C ARG A 120 30.95 13.96 -16.61
N GLY A 121 29.96 13.18 -16.99
CA GLY A 121 30.10 11.98 -17.81
C GLY A 121 30.22 12.33 -19.30
N PRO A 122 30.68 11.38 -20.11
CA PRO A 122 30.76 11.55 -21.56
C PRO A 122 29.36 11.66 -22.20
N GLU A 123 29.30 12.25 -23.38
CA GLU A 123 28.09 12.26 -24.21
C GLU A 123 27.80 10.86 -24.74
N LEU A 124 26.59 10.36 -24.48
CA LEU A 124 26.12 9.08 -25.00
C LEU A 124 25.87 9.15 -26.51
N PRO A 125 25.95 8.01 -27.22
CA PRO A 125 25.68 7.99 -28.64
C PRO A 125 24.24 8.39 -28.94
N THR A 126 24.03 9.08 -30.06
CA THR A 126 22.69 9.42 -30.58
C THR A 126 22.31 8.55 -31.78
N ALA A 127 23.26 7.79 -32.33
CA ALA A 127 23.06 6.93 -33.48
C ALA A 127 21.98 5.86 -33.21
N ASN A 128 21.06 5.71 -34.16
CA ASN A 128 19.97 4.73 -34.17
C ASN A 128 18.96 4.85 -33.01
N ALA A 129 18.99 5.91 -32.21
CA ALA A 129 18.09 6.09 -31.07
C ALA A 129 16.60 5.97 -31.48
N SER A 130 16.19 6.64 -32.55
CA SER A 130 14.79 6.60 -33.03
C SER A 130 14.33 5.28 -33.63
N GLN A 131 15.27 4.42 -34.03
CA GLN A 131 14.99 3.09 -34.58
C GLN A 131 14.91 2.03 -33.48
N VAL A 132 15.64 2.25 -32.39
CA VAL A 132 15.74 1.32 -31.27
C VAL A 132 14.71 1.62 -30.18
N LEU A 133 14.47 2.89 -29.87
CA LEU A 133 13.49 3.33 -28.89
C LEU A 133 12.15 3.58 -29.60
N PRO A 134 11.10 2.78 -29.31
CA PRO A 134 9.80 2.98 -29.92
C PRO A 134 9.19 4.34 -29.57
N ALA A 135 8.37 4.88 -30.47
CA ALA A 135 7.57 6.06 -30.19
C ALA A 135 6.52 5.74 -29.10
N ARG A 136 6.24 6.70 -28.20
CA ARG A 136 5.38 6.47 -27.02
C ARG A 136 3.94 6.09 -27.36
N ASP A 137 3.47 6.49 -28.53
CA ASP A 137 2.15 6.19 -29.07
C ASP A 137 2.11 4.90 -29.91
N SER A 138 3.26 4.23 -30.07
CA SER A 138 3.33 2.94 -30.76
C SER A 138 2.99 1.78 -29.81
N SER A 139 2.44 0.71 -30.37
CA SER A 139 2.17 -0.54 -29.64
C SER A 139 3.42 -1.26 -29.14
N GLU A 140 4.61 -0.86 -29.62
CA GLU A 140 5.90 -1.44 -29.21
C GLU A 140 6.46 -0.77 -27.95
N PHE A 141 5.94 0.41 -27.59
CA PHE A 141 6.34 1.10 -26.37
C PHE A 141 5.64 0.49 -25.16
N ILE A 142 6.43 -0.12 -24.27
CA ILE A 142 5.92 -0.82 -23.07
C ILE A 142 6.20 -0.08 -21.76
N CYS A 143 7.11 0.89 -21.76
CA CYS A 143 7.56 1.60 -20.56
C CYS A 143 6.44 2.44 -19.94
N LEU A 144 6.13 2.23 -18.66
CA LEU A 144 5.10 3.00 -17.92
C LEU A 144 3.72 3.04 -18.60
N THR A 145 3.38 2.06 -19.45
CA THR A 145 2.08 1.98 -20.13
C THR A 145 0.91 1.80 -19.18
N LYS A 146 1.16 1.21 -18.01
CA LYS A 146 0.24 1.15 -16.87
C LYS A 146 0.63 2.10 -15.73
N GLY A 147 1.78 2.77 -15.83
CA GLY A 147 2.18 3.88 -14.95
C GLY A 147 1.34 5.14 -15.14
N ILE A 148 0.69 5.29 -16.31
CA ILE A 148 -0.39 6.27 -16.54
C ILE A 148 -1.70 5.72 -15.96
N LYS A 149 -1.79 5.47 -14.66
CA LYS A 149 -3.09 5.16 -14.06
C LYS A 149 -3.87 6.46 -13.96
N ASN A 150 -4.97 6.55 -14.73
CA ASN A 150 -5.96 7.62 -14.61
C ASN A 150 -6.27 7.82 -13.12
N LYS A 151 -5.96 9.01 -12.60
CA LYS A 151 -6.07 9.33 -11.17
C LYS A 151 -7.49 9.25 -10.61
N ASP A 152 -8.50 9.18 -11.47
CA ASP A 152 -9.90 9.25 -11.07
C ASP A 152 -10.71 8.24 -11.86
N TYR A 153 -10.49 6.93 -11.65
CA TYR A 153 -11.52 5.97 -12.06
C TYR A 153 -12.78 6.31 -11.27
N GLN A 154 -13.83 6.75 -11.97
CA GLN A 154 -15.12 7.04 -11.38
C GLN A 154 -16.19 6.26 -12.12
N ALA A 155 -16.94 5.44 -11.41
CA ALA A 155 -18.03 4.67 -12.02
C ALA A 155 -19.18 4.46 -11.04
N PRO A 156 -20.43 4.38 -11.55
CA PRO A 156 -21.51 3.81 -10.75
C PRO A 156 -21.20 2.34 -10.45
N ALA A 157 -21.56 1.88 -9.26
CA ALA A 157 -21.33 0.50 -8.84
C ALA A 157 -22.59 -0.08 -8.21
N GLN A 158 -22.95 -1.30 -8.59
CA GLN A 158 -24.09 -1.99 -8.01
C GLN A 158 -23.71 -2.65 -6.70
N VAL A 159 -24.50 -2.38 -5.66
CA VAL A 159 -24.40 -3.09 -4.39
C VAL A 159 -25.26 -4.34 -4.48
N THR A 160 -24.66 -5.50 -4.23
CA THR A 160 -25.37 -6.78 -4.24
C THR A 160 -25.13 -7.57 -2.97
N HIS A 161 -26.08 -8.45 -2.66
CA HIS A 161 -26.01 -9.39 -1.56
C HIS A 161 -26.34 -10.79 -2.07
N THR A 162 -25.59 -11.77 -1.61
CA THR A 162 -25.86 -13.18 -1.86
C THR A 162 -25.59 -13.96 -0.59
N LYS A 163 -26.47 -14.91 -0.27
CA LYS A 163 -26.28 -15.84 0.83
C LYS A 163 -25.77 -17.17 0.29
N VAL A 164 -24.63 -17.64 0.78
CA VAL A 164 -24.04 -18.93 0.41
C VAL A 164 -23.91 -19.78 1.65
N GLY A 165 -24.83 -20.73 1.83
CA GLY A 165 -24.98 -21.43 3.10
C GLY A 165 -25.32 -20.45 4.23
N ASN A 166 -24.46 -20.37 5.25
CA ASN A 166 -24.60 -19.43 6.37
C ASN A 166 -23.77 -18.15 6.19
N GLU A 167 -22.96 -18.04 5.14
CA GLU A 167 -22.15 -16.86 4.87
C GLU A 167 -22.97 -15.82 4.11
N HIS A 168 -22.92 -14.57 4.58
CA HIS A 168 -23.48 -13.42 3.89
C HIS A 168 -22.37 -12.74 3.10
N ARG A 169 -22.51 -12.69 1.77
CA ARG A 169 -21.54 -12.08 0.86
C ARG A 169 -22.15 -10.83 0.25
N TYR A 170 -21.37 -9.77 0.25
CA TYR A 170 -21.74 -8.47 -0.28
C TYR A 170 -20.70 -8.03 -1.29
N SER A 171 -21.13 -7.25 -2.28
CA SER A 171 -20.22 -6.68 -3.25
C SER A 171 -20.67 -5.28 -3.67
N VAL A 172 -19.70 -4.43 -4.01
CA VAL A 172 -19.90 -3.16 -4.71
C VAL A 172 -19.13 -3.28 -6.02
N VAL A 173 -19.83 -3.47 -7.14
CA VAL A 173 -19.21 -3.86 -8.43
C VAL A 173 -19.53 -2.82 -9.49
N ALA A 174 -18.49 -2.21 -10.06
CA ALA A 174 -18.63 -1.36 -11.24
C ALA A 174 -18.40 -2.17 -12.53
N ASP A 175 -17.33 -2.97 -12.57
CA ASP A 175 -16.98 -3.88 -13.67
C ASP A 175 -16.12 -5.06 -13.17
N ASP A 176 -15.57 -5.87 -14.09
CA ASP A 176 -14.73 -7.03 -13.78
C ASP A 176 -13.34 -6.68 -13.22
N LYS A 177 -12.95 -5.40 -13.31
CA LYS A 177 -11.66 -4.87 -12.84
C LYS A 177 -11.78 -3.96 -11.62
N HIS A 178 -13.00 -3.57 -11.24
CA HIS A 178 -13.26 -2.61 -10.17
C HIS A 178 -14.42 -3.11 -9.29
N ALA A 179 -14.05 -3.72 -8.18
CA ALA A 179 -15.01 -4.26 -7.23
C ALA A 179 -14.47 -4.27 -5.80
N LEU A 180 -15.37 -4.04 -4.84
CA LEU A 180 -15.17 -4.35 -3.43
C LEU A 180 -16.02 -5.55 -3.06
N TYR A 181 -15.41 -6.54 -2.40
CA TYR A 181 -16.10 -7.70 -1.85
C TYR A 181 -15.89 -7.73 -0.34
N PHE A 182 -16.96 -8.00 0.40
CA PHE A 182 -16.87 -8.26 1.83
C PHE A 182 -17.88 -9.31 2.23
N SER A 183 -17.54 -10.11 3.24
CA SER A 183 -18.42 -11.14 3.74
C SER A 183 -18.36 -11.24 5.24
N CYS A 184 -19.43 -11.79 5.80
CA CYS A 184 -19.55 -12.10 7.21
C CYS A 184 -19.69 -13.61 7.29
N ASP A 185 -18.64 -14.24 7.81
CA ASP A 185 -18.50 -15.69 7.84
C ASP A 185 -19.48 -16.34 8.83
N ASN A 186 -19.40 -17.66 8.97
CA ASN A 186 -20.22 -18.41 9.93
C ASN A 186 -19.95 -18.08 11.41
N THR A 187 -18.83 -17.40 11.71
CA THR A 187 -18.51 -16.84 13.03
C THR A 187 -18.94 -15.37 13.15
N ASN A 188 -19.63 -14.85 12.13
CA ASN A 188 -20.01 -13.46 11.94
C ASN A 188 -18.84 -12.51 11.74
N LYS A 189 -17.60 -13.00 11.58
CA LYS A 189 -16.43 -12.15 11.40
C LYS A 189 -16.44 -11.56 9.99
N MET A 190 -16.24 -10.24 9.91
CA MET A 190 -16.12 -9.56 8.63
C MET A 190 -14.75 -9.80 7.98
N THR A 191 -14.74 -10.03 6.66
CA THR A 191 -13.55 -10.00 5.80
C THR A 191 -13.77 -9.09 4.60
N MET A 192 -12.71 -8.63 3.96
CA MET A 192 -12.79 -7.68 2.84
C MET A 192 -11.67 -7.91 1.81
N ARG A 193 -12.01 -7.75 0.53
CA ARG A 193 -11.10 -7.84 -0.63
C ARG A 193 -11.50 -6.84 -1.69
N ALA A 194 -10.54 -6.37 -2.48
CA ALA A 194 -10.83 -5.50 -3.62
C ALA A 194 -10.17 -6.01 -4.90
N ILE A 195 -10.78 -5.69 -6.03
CA ILE A 195 -10.17 -5.76 -7.35
C ILE A 195 -10.07 -4.31 -7.85
N LEU A 196 -8.85 -3.84 -8.11
CA LEU A 196 -8.60 -2.48 -8.58
C LEU A 196 -7.71 -2.54 -9.82
N ASP A 197 -8.23 -2.10 -10.97
CA ASP A 197 -7.61 -2.29 -12.29
C ASP A 197 -7.21 -3.75 -12.58
N GLY A 198 -8.01 -4.70 -12.09
CA GLY A 198 -7.77 -6.14 -12.23
C GLY A 198 -6.80 -6.75 -11.22
N ASP A 199 -6.04 -5.93 -10.48
CA ASP A 199 -5.17 -6.39 -9.40
C ASP A 199 -5.99 -6.73 -8.15
N LYS A 200 -5.60 -7.79 -7.42
CA LYS A 200 -6.33 -8.28 -6.24
C LYS A 200 -5.67 -7.80 -4.95
N TYR A 201 -6.48 -7.25 -4.06
CA TYR A 201 -6.09 -6.72 -2.77
C TYR A 201 -6.86 -7.43 -1.65
N ASP A 202 -6.19 -7.70 -0.53
CA ASP A 202 -6.76 -8.45 0.59
C ASP A 202 -6.49 -7.71 1.90
N VAL A 203 -7.51 -7.67 2.77
CA VAL A 203 -7.43 -7.02 4.08
C VAL A 203 -6.35 -7.65 4.97
N GLU A 204 -6.08 -8.94 4.83
CA GLU A 204 -5.06 -9.63 5.63
C GLU A 204 -3.63 -9.20 5.26
N LYS A 205 -3.46 -8.55 4.11
CA LYS A 205 -2.17 -8.01 3.63
C LYS A 205 -2.05 -6.51 3.81
N ASP A 206 -3.05 -5.84 4.41
CA ASP A 206 -3.15 -4.38 4.54
C ASP A 206 -2.89 -3.65 3.20
N SER A 207 -3.29 -4.25 2.09
CA SER A 207 -2.86 -3.81 0.76
C SER A 207 -3.73 -2.70 0.16
N PHE A 208 -4.75 -2.20 0.87
CA PHE A 208 -5.62 -1.15 0.39
C PHE A 208 -6.37 -0.41 1.52
N TYR A 209 -6.79 0.81 1.22
CA TYR A 209 -7.61 1.65 2.09
C TYR A 209 -9.01 1.79 1.52
N VAL A 210 -9.97 2.07 2.40
CA VAL A 210 -11.38 2.20 2.09
C VAL A 210 -11.96 3.42 2.81
N SER A 211 -12.79 4.17 2.12
CA SER A 211 -13.62 5.23 2.72
C SER A 211 -15.03 5.22 2.15
N VAL A 212 -16.00 5.62 2.94
CA VAL A 212 -17.33 5.98 2.46
C VAL A 212 -17.67 7.40 2.89
N GLY A 213 -17.50 8.37 2.00
CA GLY A 213 -17.77 9.80 2.24
C GLY A 213 -16.82 10.57 3.18
N ASP A 214 -15.93 9.88 3.92
CA ASP A 214 -15.04 10.46 4.93
C ASP A 214 -13.54 10.25 4.58
N LYS A 215 -12.64 10.39 5.55
CA LYS A 215 -11.22 10.04 5.42
C LYS A 215 -11.05 8.53 5.20
N ALA A 216 -10.20 8.15 4.25
CA ALA A 216 -9.85 6.75 4.01
C ALA A 216 -9.03 6.14 5.14
N GLU A 217 -9.39 4.92 5.50
CA GLU A 217 -8.75 4.12 6.54
C GLU A 217 -8.28 2.79 5.94
N PRO A 218 -7.25 2.15 6.50
CA PRO A 218 -6.87 0.80 6.10
C PRO A 218 -8.09 -0.13 6.18
N ALA A 219 -8.27 -1.02 5.22
CA ALA A 219 -9.41 -1.95 5.21
C ALA A 219 -9.51 -2.77 6.52
N SER A 220 -8.37 -3.04 7.17
CA SER A 220 -8.28 -3.75 8.46
C SER A 220 -8.90 -2.97 9.62
N VAL A 221 -8.89 -1.64 9.58
CA VAL A 221 -9.55 -0.81 10.60
C VAL A 221 -11.06 -1.03 10.56
N ILE A 222 -11.64 -1.17 9.38
CA ILE A 222 -13.08 -1.43 9.20
C ILE A 222 -13.46 -2.82 9.74
N THR A 223 -12.66 -3.85 9.45
CA THR A 223 -12.95 -5.22 9.89
C THR A 223 -12.71 -5.45 11.38
N ASN A 224 -11.92 -4.58 12.04
CA ASN A 224 -11.56 -4.74 13.44
C ASN A 224 -12.34 -3.81 14.38
N ASN A 225 -12.69 -2.60 13.95
CA ASN A 225 -13.31 -1.60 14.82
C ASN A 225 -14.79 -1.34 14.51
N LYS A 226 -15.66 -1.51 15.53
CA LYS A 226 -17.12 -1.39 15.38
C LYS A 226 -17.56 -0.03 14.83
N THR A 227 -16.98 1.08 15.29
CA THR A 227 -17.38 2.41 14.84
C THR A 227 -17.12 2.61 13.34
N TYR A 228 -16.00 2.08 12.85
CA TYR A 228 -15.66 2.17 11.43
C TYR A 228 -16.50 1.22 10.57
N LEU A 229 -16.79 0.01 11.05
CA LEU A 229 -17.78 -0.87 10.41
C LEU A 229 -19.14 -0.19 10.29
N ASP A 230 -19.65 0.38 11.39
CA ASP A 230 -20.97 1.02 11.42
C ASP A 230 -21.05 2.16 10.39
N LYS A 231 -20.03 3.02 10.33
CA LYS A 231 -19.95 4.12 9.35
C LYS A 231 -19.87 3.61 7.91
N PHE A 232 -19.00 2.62 7.66
CA PHE A 232 -18.85 2.02 6.35
C PHE A 232 -20.19 1.42 5.86
N TRP A 233 -20.86 0.67 6.74
CA TRP A 233 -22.11 0.00 6.44
C TRP A 233 -23.26 0.98 6.15
N ASP A 234 -23.46 1.96 7.03
CA ASP A 234 -24.49 2.99 6.86
C ASP A 234 -24.23 3.83 5.62
N GLY A 235 -22.96 4.18 5.36
CA GLY A 235 -22.59 4.93 4.18
C GLY A 235 -22.92 4.19 2.88
N LEU A 236 -22.66 2.88 2.82
CA LEU A 236 -23.07 2.07 1.66
C LEU A 236 -24.59 1.98 1.53
N ARG A 237 -25.33 1.81 2.64
CA ARG A 237 -26.81 1.82 2.63
C ARG A 237 -27.37 3.13 2.09
N GLU A 238 -26.73 4.25 2.41
CA GLU A 238 -27.06 5.60 1.95
C GLU A 238 -26.56 5.93 0.53
N ASN A 239 -25.88 4.98 -0.15
CA ASN A 239 -25.25 5.17 -1.45
C ASN A 239 -24.21 6.31 -1.48
N LYS A 240 -23.53 6.57 -0.36
CA LYS A 240 -22.42 7.52 -0.31
C LYS A 240 -21.25 7.03 -1.15
N THR A 241 -20.50 7.96 -1.73
CA THR A 241 -19.31 7.67 -2.53
C THR A 241 -18.31 6.80 -1.78
N LEU A 242 -17.93 5.69 -2.40
CA LEU A 242 -16.92 4.74 -1.92
C LEU A 242 -15.58 5.07 -2.58
N TYR A 243 -14.56 5.27 -1.76
CA TYR A 243 -13.18 5.45 -2.20
C TYR A 243 -12.38 4.20 -1.85
N LEU A 244 -11.70 3.63 -2.83
CA LEU A 244 -10.75 2.52 -2.66
C LEU A 244 -9.37 3.03 -3.07
N ILE A 245 -8.37 2.83 -2.22
CA ILE A 245 -7.01 3.32 -2.49
C ILE A 245 -6.05 2.15 -2.46
N SER A 246 -5.38 1.87 -3.58
CA SER A 246 -4.40 0.79 -3.67
C SER A 246 -3.11 1.14 -2.92
N GLN A 247 -2.44 0.13 -2.35
CA GLN A 247 -1.08 0.24 -1.84
C GLN A 247 -0.13 -0.67 -2.62
N PRO A 248 1.14 -0.27 -2.82
CA PRO A 248 1.75 1.01 -2.40
C PRO A 248 1.45 2.19 -3.34
N ASP A 249 0.78 1.95 -4.48
CA ASP A 249 0.64 2.92 -5.57
C ASP A 249 -0.17 4.19 -5.19
N ASN A 250 -0.96 4.16 -4.10
CA ASN A 250 -1.82 5.25 -3.63
C ASN A 250 -2.83 5.76 -4.67
N ILE A 251 -3.32 4.88 -5.54
CA ILE A 251 -4.26 5.23 -6.60
C ILE A 251 -5.68 5.14 -6.06
N THR A 252 -6.45 6.20 -6.27
CA THR A 252 -7.82 6.30 -5.78
C THR A 252 -8.81 5.87 -6.86
N TYR A 253 -9.69 4.95 -6.51
CA TYR A 253 -10.81 4.48 -7.31
C TYR A 253 -12.10 4.91 -6.63
N VAL A 254 -12.94 5.66 -7.33
CA VAL A 254 -14.17 6.25 -6.81
C VAL A 254 -15.36 5.49 -7.37
N LEU A 255 -16.05 4.75 -6.51
CA LEU A 255 -17.27 4.04 -6.86
C LEU A 255 -18.46 4.80 -6.30
N THR A 256 -19.49 5.03 -7.10
CA THR A 256 -20.77 5.61 -6.66
C THR A 256 -21.77 4.48 -6.45
N PRO A 257 -21.98 3.99 -5.22
CA PRO A 257 -22.80 2.80 -4.99
C PRO A 257 -24.27 3.05 -5.36
N GLN A 258 -24.96 2.00 -5.77
CA GLN A 258 -26.38 2.00 -6.13
C GLN A 258 -27.07 0.79 -5.52
N GLY A 259 -28.28 0.97 -4.99
CA GLY A 259 -29.07 -0.12 -4.40
C GLY A 259 -28.64 -0.53 -2.98
N GLY A 260 -27.86 0.29 -2.28
CA GLY A 260 -27.31 -0.02 -0.96
C GLY A 260 -28.35 -0.46 0.07
N ALA A 261 -29.37 0.35 0.32
CA ALA A 261 -30.43 0.03 1.29
C ALA A 261 -31.22 -1.26 0.97
N SER A 262 -31.27 -1.66 -0.30
CA SER A 262 -31.95 -2.89 -0.74
C SER A 262 -31.08 -4.14 -0.56
N ALA A 263 -29.76 -4.00 -0.69
CA ALA A 263 -28.82 -5.12 -0.61
C ALA A 263 -28.28 -5.36 0.81
N LEU A 264 -27.98 -4.30 1.56
CA LEU A 264 -27.47 -4.41 2.92
C LEU A 264 -28.64 -4.34 3.90
N PRO A 265 -28.81 -5.26 4.86
CA PRO A 265 -29.82 -5.12 5.92
C PRO A 265 -29.53 -3.94 6.86
N ASP A 266 -30.58 -3.45 7.53
CA ASP A 266 -30.44 -2.45 8.60
C ASP A 266 -29.64 -3.03 9.77
N ARG A 267 -28.76 -2.24 10.40
CA ARG A 267 -27.92 -2.72 11.51
C ARG A 267 -28.72 -3.14 12.75
N THR A 268 -29.96 -2.67 12.86
CA THR A 268 -30.89 -3.07 13.92
C THR A 268 -31.72 -4.31 13.56
N SER A 269 -31.70 -4.75 12.29
CA SER A 269 -32.38 -5.96 11.83
C SER A 269 -31.67 -7.22 12.33
N SER A 270 -32.44 -8.27 12.57
CA SER A 270 -31.92 -9.62 12.82
C SER A 270 -31.09 -10.17 11.66
N ASP A 271 -31.26 -9.62 10.46
CA ASP A 271 -30.52 -10.04 9.25
C ASP A 271 -29.10 -9.44 9.20
N PHE A 272 -28.79 -8.44 10.03
CA PHE A 272 -27.44 -7.91 10.17
C PHE A 272 -26.62 -8.78 11.10
N THR A 273 -25.74 -9.59 10.51
CA THR A 273 -24.93 -10.55 11.26
C THR A 273 -23.49 -10.12 11.45
N CYS A 274 -23.00 -9.12 10.70
CA CYS A 274 -21.59 -8.75 10.66
C CYS A 274 -21.05 -8.21 11.99
N LEU A 275 -19.97 -8.80 12.48
CA LEU A 275 -19.24 -8.39 13.68
C LEU A 275 -17.78 -8.11 13.33
N THR A 276 -17.20 -7.14 14.04
CA THR A 276 -15.76 -6.90 13.99
C THR A 276 -15.00 -7.83 14.93
N ALA A 277 -13.69 -7.99 14.70
CA ALA A 277 -12.82 -8.78 15.58
C ALA A 277 -12.89 -8.32 17.05
N ASP A 278 -12.91 -7.02 17.31
CA ASP A 278 -13.03 -6.47 18.67
C ASP A 278 -14.38 -6.81 19.30
N THR A 279 -15.47 -6.77 18.50
CA THR A 279 -16.81 -7.10 18.99
C THR A 279 -16.94 -8.58 19.36
N ILE A 280 -16.33 -9.47 18.57
CA ILE A 280 -16.29 -10.91 18.86
C ILE A 280 -15.48 -11.16 20.13
N SER A 281 -14.32 -10.53 20.26
CA SER A 281 -13.46 -10.63 21.45
C SER A 281 -14.16 -10.13 22.70
N HIS A 282 -14.87 -9.02 22.59
CA HIS A 282 -15.74 -8.50 23.65
C HIS A 282 -16.77 -9.53 24.10
N LYS A 283 -17.61 -10.03 23.19
CA LYS A 283 -18.65 -11.02 23.53
C LYS A 283 -18.06 -12.25 24.22
N LYS A 284 -16.89 -12.71 23.79
CA LYS A 284 -16.18 -13.85 24.40
C LYS A 284 -15.73 -13.54 25.83
N ASN A 285 -15.10 -12.38 26.06
CA ASN A 285 -14.67 -11.95 27.38
C ASN A 285 -15.87 -11.81 28.33
N ASP A 286 -16.94 -11.16 27.87
CA ASP A 286 -18.16 -10.96 28.65
C ASP A 286 -18.83 -12.29 29.03
N ALA A 287 -18.88 -13.26 28.11
CA ALA A 287 -19.41 -14.58 28.38
C ALA A 287 -18.58 -15.34 29.43
N LEU A 288 -17.25 -15.24 29.38
CA LEU A 288 -16.35 -15.84 30.37
C LEU A 288 -16.56 -15.23 31.76
N LEU A 289 -16.60 -13.90 31.83
CA LEU A 289 -16.77 -13.16 33.09
C LEU A 289 -18.17 -13.35 33.68
N ALA A 290 -19.21 -13.49 32.85
CA ALA A 290 -20.56 -13.83 33.27
C ALA A 290 -20.62 -15.17 34.03
N GLN A 291 -19.75 -16.11 33.65
CA GLN A 291 -19.60 -17.41 34.30
C GLN A 291 -18.64 -17.38 35.49
N GLN A 292 -18.35 -16.18 36.03
CA GLN A 292 -17.38 -15.95 37.10
C GLN A 292 -15.96 -16.42 36.76
N GLY A 293 -15.63 -16.52 35.47
CA GLY A 293 -14.27 -16.77 35.01
C GLY A 293 -13.30 -15.65 35.40
N PRO A 294 -11.99 -15.92 35.37
CA PRO A 294 -10.98 -14.92 35.72
C PRO A 294 -10.90 -13.82 34.66
N THR A 295 -10.49 -12.63 35.07
CA THR A 295 -10.02 -11.59 34.14
C THR A 295 -8.69 -12.06 33.54
N THR A 296 -8.52 -11.84 32.25
CA THR A 296 -7.31 -12.27 31.53
C THR A 296 -6.67 -11.09 30.82
N ALA A 297 -5.44 -11.27 30.33
CA ALA A 297 -4.74 -10.22 29.58
C ALA A 297 -5.53 -9.71 28.36
N SER A 298 -6.32 -10.58 27.71
CA SER A 298 -7.17 -10.19 26.56
C SER A 298 -8.40 -9.36 26.93
N THR A 299 -8.66 -9.14 28.22
CA THR A 299 -9.75 -8.26 28.67
C THR A 299 -9.40 -6.77 28.50
N PHE A 300 -8.11 -6.43 28.41
CA PHE A 300 -7.67 -5.06 28.16
C PHE A 300 -6.55 -4.99 27.12
N SER A 301 -6.60 -3.98 26.25
CA SER A 301 -5.42 -3.56 25.49
C SER A 301 -4.69 -2.49 26.27
N VAL A 302 -3.39 -2.67 26.48
CA VAL A 302 -2.56 -1.73 27.23
C VAL A 302 -1.44 -1.21 26.36
N ASN A 303 -1.33 0.11 26.26
CA ASN A 303 -0.28 0.77 25.50
C ASN A 303 0.38 1.87 26.35
N VAL A 304 1.70 2.00 26.23
CA VAL A 304 2.51 3.02 26.90
C VAL A 304 3.06 3.96 25.84
N ARG A 305 2.72 5.25 25.94
CA ARG A 305 3.25 6.28 25.04
C ARG A 305 3.84 7.47 25.81
N PRO A 306 4.90 8.11 25.28
CA PRO A 306 5.35 9.39 25.79
C PRO A 306 4.31 10.48 25.46
N ILE A 307 4.18 11.44 26.36
CA ILE A 307 3.40 12.67 26.16
C ILE A 307 4.26 13.85 26.61
N ILE A 308 4.16 14.96 25.87
CA ILE A 308 4.76 16.24 26.27
C ILE A 308 3.63 17.12 26.81
N PRO A 309 3.46 17.27 28.13
CA PRO A 309 2.51 18.22 28.70
C PRO A 309 2.92 19.65 28.33
N ASN A 310 1.93 20.57 28.34
CA ASN A 310 2.06 22.01 28.03
C ASN A 310 3.12 22.79 28.86
N LYS A 311 3.88 22.13 29.74
CA LYS A 311 4.92 22.71 30.62
C LYS A 311 6.29 22.01 30.51
N GLY A 312 6.52 21.16 29.50
CA GLY A 312 7.87 20.84 29.02
C GLY A 312 8.64 19.68 29.69
N LEU A 313 8.02 18.87 30.55
CA LEU A 313 8.64 17.63 31.05
C LEU A 313 7.95 16.40 30.45
N PRO A 314 8.66 15.51 29.72
CA PRO A 314 8.04 14.30 29.19
C PRO A 314 7.36 13.51 30.31
N SER A 315 6.15 13.03 30.09
CA SER A 315 5.51 12.07 30.99
C SER A 315 5.11 10.86 30.17
N LYS A 316 4.89 9.71 30.81
CA LYS A 316 4.34 8.55 30.12
C LYS A 316 2.88 8.42 30.51
N VAL A 317 2.05 8.12 29.52
CA VAL A 317 0.66 7.73 29.74
C VAL A 317 0.50 6.28 29.35
N ILE A 318 -0.06 5.51 30.28
CA ILE A 318 -0.52 4.15 30.03
C ILE A 318 -2.00 4.25 29.73
N THR A 319 -2.40 3.84 28.53
CA THR A 319 -3.79 3.74 28.12
C THR A 319 -4.22 2.28 28.26
N VAL A 320 -5.26 2.05 29.03
CA VAL A 320 -5.92 0.75 29.21
C VAL A 320 -7.29 0.81 28.55
N VAL A 321 -7.50 0.09 27.46
CA VAL A 321 -8.77 0.03 26.72
C VAL A 321 -9.51 -1.26 27.08
N SER A 322 -10.78 -1.15 27.47
CA SER A 322 -11.59 -2.31 27.85
C SER A 322 -12.13 -3.10 26.66
N HIS A 323 -12.00 -4.43 26.71
CA HIS A 323 -12.66 -5.39 25.84
C HIS A 323 -13.81 -6.12 26.55
N SER A 324 -14.43 -5.48 27.53
CA SER A 324 -15.55 -6.01 28.31
C SER A 324 -16.39 -4.88 28.89
N ASP A 325 -17.69 -5.12 29.10
CA ASP A 325 -18.57 -4.24 29.87
C ASP A 325 -18.67 -4.64 31.36
N ARG A 326 -18.04 -5.76 31.75
CA ARG A 326 -18.28 -6.44 33.03
C ARG A 326 -17.17 -6.30 34.07
N VAL A 327 -15.97 -5.87 33.69
CA VAL A 327 -14.84 -5.83 34.63
C VAL A 327 -14.71 -4.47 35.30
N LYS A 328 -14.69 -4.50 36.63
CA LYS A 328 -14.38 -3.34 37.46
C LYS A 328 -12.90 -3.38 37.86
N ILE A 329 -12.13 -2.39 37.41
CA ILE A 329 -10.76 -2.17 37.83
C ILE A 329 -10.81 -1.51 39.21
N THR A 330 -10.18 -2.14 40.20
CA THR A 330 -10.17 -1.66 41.57
C THR A 330 -8.87 -0.94 41.93
N LYS A 331 -7.76 -1.34 41.30
CA LYS A 331 -6.44 -0.77 41.55
C LYS A 331 -5.56 -0.93 40.32
N ALA A 332 -4.65 0.03 40.11
CA ALA A 332 -3.59 -0.05 39.13
C ALA A 332 -2.25 0.24 39.83
N VAL A 333 -1.27 -0.65 39.64
CA VAL A 333 0.07 -0.54 40.23
C VAL A 333 1.10 -0.68 39.12
N VAL A 334 2.01 0.30 39.01
CA VAL A 334 3.09 0.28 38.02
C VAL A 334 4.41 -0.01 38.72
N ASN A 335 5.21 -0.92 38.16
CA ASN A 335 6.50 -1.37 38.68
C ASN A 335 6.45 -1.67 40.19
N ARG A 336 5.46 -2.47 40.61
CA ARG A 336 5.25 -2.84 42.02
C ARG A 336 5.15 -1.64 42.99
N GLY A 337 4.71 -0.48 42.48
CA GLY A 337 4.53 0.76 43.25
C GLY A 337 5.73 1.70 43.22
N GLN A 338 6.80 1.39 42.49
CA GLN A 338 7.95 2.28 42.33
C GLN A 338 7.59 3.54 41.52
N CYS A 339 6.62 3.44 40.61
CA CYS A 339 6.13 4.59 39.89
C CYS A 339 4.87 5.14 40.52
N GLN A 340 4.88 6.44 40.81
CA GLN A 340 3.65 7.15 41.17
C GLN A 340 2.72 7.19 39.95
N VAL A 341 1.48 6.78 40.16
CA VAL A 341 0.43 6.74 39.14
C VAL A 341 -0.68 7.69 39.53
N LYS A 342 -1.07 8.57 38.61
CA LYS A 342 -2.26 9.40 38.73
C LYS A 342 -3.25 9.01 37.64
N SER A 343 -4.50 8.76 37.98
CA SER A 343 -5.57 8.64 36.99
C SER A 343 -6.45 9.89 36.99
N ILE A 344 -6.97 10.25 35.82
CA ILE A 344 -8.02 11.27 35.70
C ILE A 344 -9.35 10.72 36.24
N SER A 345 -9.64 9.45 35.97
CA SER A 345 -10.84 8.78 36.46
C SER A 345 -10.51 8.04 37.74
N PRO A 346 -11.16 8.36 38.88
CA PRO A 346 -10.85 7.70 40.13
C PRO A 346 -11.20 6.20 40.07
N LEU A 347 -10.31 5.37 40.59
CA LEU A 347 -10.59 3.96 40.84
C LEU A 347 -11.32 3.81 42.19
N PRO A 348 -12.24 2.84 42.33
CA PRO A 348 -12.54 1.77 41.37
C PRO A 348 -13.50 2.18 40.25
N LEU A 349 -13.29 1.66 39.04
CA LEU A 349 -14.03 2.03 37.82
C LEU A 349 -14.39 0.80 36.97
N THR A 350 -15.62 0.74 36.46
CA THR A 350 -16.02 -0.18 35.39
C THR A 350 -15.96 0.57 34.06
N LEU A 351 -15.13 0.08 33.14
CA LEU A 351 -15.04 0.63 31.79
C LEU A 351 -16.02 -0.12 30.88
N ALA A 352 -16.82 0.62 30.12
CA ALA A 352 -17.56 0.03 29.02
C ALA A 352 -16.60 -0.41 27.89
N PHE A 353 -17.05 -1.32 27.03
CA PHE A 353 -16.31 -1.77 25.85
C PHE A 353 -15.80 -0.60 25.00
N GLY A 354 -14.51 -0.65 24.66
CA GLY A 354 -13.81 0.39 23.90
C GLY A 354 -13.51 1.68 24.68
N LYS A 355 -13.93 1.80 25.95
CA LYS A 355 -13.55 2.94 26.80
C LYS A 355 -12.19 2.74 27.42
N GLU A 356 -11.51 3.85 27.63
CA GLU A 356 -10.14 3.87 28.13
C GLU A 356 -10.02 4.45 29.53
N LEU A 357 -9.07 3.90 30.28
CA LEU A 357 -8.51 4.47 31.49
C LEU A 357 -7.11 4.97 31.16
N MET A 358 -6.87 6.26 31.41
CA MET A 358 -5.54 6.86 31.31
C MET A 358 -4.87 6.90 32.68
N LEU A 359 -3.65 6.38 32.74
CA LEU A 359 -2.79 6.37 33.91
C LEU A 359 -1.52 7.17 33.58
N TYR A 360 -1.30 8.26 34.31
CA TYR A 360 -0.17 9.15 34.13
C TYR A 360 0.92 8.78 35.12
N THR A 361 2.15 8.62 34.63
CA THR A 361 3.33 8.39 35.47
C THR A 361 4.27 9.58 35.41
N GLY A 362 5.16 9.70 36.40
CA GLY A 362 6.22 10.70 36.41
C GLY A 362 7.21 10.52 35.24
N TYR A 363 7.97 11.59 34.95
CA TYR A 363 9.00 11.65 33.91
C TYR A 363 10.05 10.54 34.05
N ASP A 364 10.57 10.34 35.26
CA ASP A 364 11.64 9.38 35.54
C ASP A 364 11.16 7.92 35.62
N CYS A 365 9.86 7.68 35.45
CA CYS A 365 9.30 6.33 35.48
C CYS A 365 9.55 5.61 34.15
N ASN A 366 10.40 4.59 34.18
CA ASN A 366 10.45 3.61 33.11
C ASN A 366 9.39 2.52 33.34
N VAL A 367 8.25 2.58 32.64
CA VAL A 367 7.15 1.61 32.80
C VAL A 367 7.59 0.25 32.26
N LEU A 368 7.82 -0.71 33.15
CA LEU A 368 8.22 -2.08 32.83
C LEU A 368 7.09 -3.09 33.11
N GLU A 369 6.25 -2.79 34.09
CA GLU A 369 5.16 -3.66 34.53
C GLU A 369 3.93 -2.81 34.90
N LEU A 370 2.74 -3.28 34.51
CA LEU A 370 1.45 -2.82 35.03
C LEU A 370 0.69 -4.02 35.60
N ASN A 371 0.28 -3.91 36.86
CA ASN A 371 -0.64 -4.84 37.50
C ASN A 371 -1.99 -4.16 37.74
N LEU A 372 -3.05 -4.74 37.17
CA LEU A 372 -4.42 -4.30 37.34
C LEU A 372 -5.14 -5.28 38.26
N SER A 373 -5.57 -4.80 39.43
CA SER A 373 -6.51 -5.54 40.26
C SER A 373 -7.93 -5.30 39.79
N THR A 374 -8.70 -6.38 39.67
CA THR A 374 -10.09 -6.33 39.23
C THR A 374 -10.99 -7.13 40.16
N THR A 375 -12.31 -7.00 39.97
CA THR A 375 -13.30 -7.83 40.69
C THR A 375 -13.18 -9.33 40.40
N ASN A 376 -12.49 -9.71 39.33
CA ASN A 376 -12.43 -11.07 38.84
C ASN A 376 -10.98 -11.57 38.71
N GLY A 377 -10.06 -11.05 39.54
CA GLY A 377 -8.66 -11.45 39.58
C GLY A 377 -7.69 -10.37 39.08
N ASP A 378 -6.42 -10.53 39.41
CA ASP A 378 -5.35 -9.61 39.01
C ASP A 378 -4.83 -9.98 37.62
N VAL A 379 -4.42 -8.97 36.85
CA VAL A 379 -3.82 -9.15 35.52
C VAL A 379 -2.54 -8.34 35.42
N GLU A 380 -1.48 -8.99 34.95
CA GLU A 380 -0.16 -8.40 34.77
C GLU A 380 0.16 -8.17 33.28
N TYR A 381 0.76 -7.02 33.00
CA TYR A 381 1.28 -6.65 31.69
C TYR A 381 2.75 -6.27 31.82
N GLN A 382 3.59 -6.79 30.92
CA GLN A 382 5.02 -6.49 30.87
C GLN A 382 5.36 -5.72 29.60
N PHE A 383 6.29 -4.77 29.73
CA PHE A 383 6.73 -3.89 28.67
C PHE A 383 8.23 -3.95 28.51
N GLN A 384 8.69 -3.78 27.28
CA GLN A 384 10.12 -3.58 27.01
C GLN A 384 10.55 -2.19 27.50
N PRO A 385 11.80 -2.02 27.97
CA PRO A 385 12.34 -0.72 28.31
C PRO A 385 12.19 0.24 27.12
N GLN A 386 11.52 1.36 27.34
CA GLN A 386 11.43 2.43 26.34
C GLN A 386 12.61 3.37 26.56
N ASN A 387 13.62 3.28 25.69
CA ASN A 387 14.80 4.15 25.65
C ASN A 387 14.45 5.57 25.23
#